data_AF-A0A9X4PFQ0-F1
#
_entry.id   AF-A0A9X4PFQ0-F1
#
_cell.length_a   1.000
_cell.length_b   1.000
_cell.length_c   1.000
_cell.angle_alpha   90.00
_cell.angle_beta   90.00
_cell.angle_gamma   90.00
#
_symmetry.space_group_name_H-M   'P 1'
#
loop_
_entity.id
_entity.type
_entity.pdbx_description
1 polymer ?
#
loop_
_entity_poly.entity_id
_entity_poly.type
_entity_poly.pdbx_seq_one_letter_code
_entity_poly.pdbx_strand_id
1 'polypeptide(L)'
;MFTLLSIKSFPEKFLRYEREYVLLTRLEDINEYDYLLTLKEGIPLDFSKFRGASSDISWNGWAYIIPLAQREWLYNFNEVIDNFLDDMFFNLNYDNGLLKLISFMSKKDIFNLYSWFVFLIKYRNNQYCVSVNRDELESFTKTIAIFI
;
A
#
# COMPACT_ATOMS: atom_id res chain seq x y z
N MET A 1 5.80 21.05 1.60
CA MET A 1 6.74 20.06 1.04
C MET A 1 6.42 18.74 1.71
N PHE A 2 6.07 17.70 0.96
CA PHE A 2 5.87 16.36 1.53
C PHE A 2 7.14 15.53 1.31
N THR A 3 7.34 14.52 2.13
CA THR A 3 8.51 13.63 2.07
C THR A 3 8.05 12.24 1.68
N LEU A 4 8.78 11.61 0.75
CA LEU A 4 8.51 10.24 0.33
C LEU A 4 8.85 9.26 1.44
N LEU A 5 8.11 8.14 1.52
CA LEU A 5 8.49 7.02 2.37
C LEU A 5 9.82 6.43 1.91
N SER A 6 10.60 5.92 2.86
CA SER A 6 11.87 5.28 2.57
C SER A 6 11.63 3.96 1.82
N ILE A 7 12.39 3.70 0.75
CA ILE A 7 12.38 2.39 0.09
C ILE A 7 12.94 1.35 1.07
N LYS A 8 12.29 0.19 1.14
CA LYS A 8 12.69 -0.93 1.98
C LYS A 8 13.37 -2.00 1.13
N SER A 9 14.25 -2.78 1.73
CA SER A 9 14.73 -4.03 1.13
C SER A 9 13.57 -5.00 0.96
N PHE A 10 13.71 -5.93 0.02
CA PHE A 10 12.70 -6.97 -0.18
C PHE A 10 12.54 -7.79 1.12
N PRO A 11 11.31 -8.01 1.62
CA PRO A 11 11.11 -8.67 2.90
C PRO A 11 11.29 -10.19 2.79
N GLU A 12 11.87 -10.82 3.82
CA GLU A 12 11.98 -12.29 3.89
C GLU A 12 10.62 -12.99 3.83
N LYS A 13 9.60 -12.38 4.43
CA LYS A 13 8.21 -12.86 4.39
C LYS A 13 7.33 -11.87 3.64
N PHE A 14 7.22 -12.05 2.33
CA PHE A 14 6.35 -11.24 1.48
C PHE A 14 4.87 -11.67 1.56
N LEU A 15 4.61 -12.98 1.55
CA LEU A 15 3.25 -13.55 1.58
C LEU A 15 2.88 -14.10 2.97
N ARG A 16 1.58 -14.05 3.31
CA ARG A 16 1.03 -14.52 4.59
C ARG A 16 0.76 -16.02 4.57
N TYR A 17 0.15 -16.48 3.50
CA TYR A 17 -0.35 -17.84 3.33
C TYR A 17 0.54 -18.62 2.37
N GLU A 18 0.50 -19.93 2.48
CA GLU A 18 1.07 -20.84 1.48
C GLU A 18 0.16 -20.94 0.26
N ARG A 19 0.73 -21.33 -0.88
CA ARG A 19 0.00 -21.40 -2.15
C ARG A 19 -1.18 -22.36 -2.08
N GLU A 20 -0.98 -23.49 -1.39
CA GLU A 20 -1.97 -24.55 -1.19
C GLU A 20 -3.21 -24.02 -0.45
N TYR A 21 -3.02 -23.16 0.54
CA TYR A 21 -4.12 -22.52 1.26
C TYR A 21 -4.95 -21.64 0.31
N VAL A 22 -4.29 -20.85 -0.54
CA VAL A 22 -4.98 -19.97 -1.50
C VAL A 22 -5.73 -20.78 -2.55
N LEU A 23 -5.10 -21.82 -3.12
CA LEU A 23 -5.76 -22.74 -4.04
C LEU A 23 -7.05 -23.34 -3.49
N LEU A 24 -7.08 -23.68 -2.20
CA LEU A 24 -8.23 -24.32 -1.56
C LEU A 24 -9.33 -23.34 -1.15
N THR A 25 -8.96 -22.11 -0.75
CA THR A 25 -9.91 -21.17 -0.13
C THR A 25 -10.35 -20.04 -1.06
N ARG A 26 -9.51 -19.67 -2.03
CA ARG A 26 -9.64 -18.47 -2.88
C ARG A 26 -8.99 -18.72 -4.25
N LEU A 27 -9.51 -19.70 -4.98
CA LEU A 27 -8.96 -20.11 -6.27
C LEU A 27 -8.97 -18.95 -7.29
N GLU A 28 -9.93 -18.04 -7.17
CA GLU A 28 -10.03 -16.82 -7.97
C GLU A 28 -8.81 -15.89 -7.82
N ASP A 29 -8.10 -15.96 -6.69
CA ASP A 29 -6.94 -15.13 -6.39
C ASP A 29 -5.62 -15.78 -6.86
N ILE A 30 -5.64 -17.01 -7.41
CA ILE A 30 -4.40 -17.77 -7.63
C ILE A 30 -3.44 -17.12 -8.63
N ASN A 31 -3.95 -16.43 -9.65
CA ASN A 31 -3.10 -15.77 -10.65
C ASN A 31 -2.36 -14.57 -10.05
N GLU A 32 -3.06 -13.81 -9.19
CA GLU A 32 -2.45 -12.74 -8.39
C GLU A 32 -1.38 -13.33 -7.47
N TYR A 33 -1.72 -14.38 -6.74
CA TYR A 33 -0.80 -15.04 -5.82
C TYR A 33 0.46 -15.57 -6.52
N ASP A 34 0.30 -16.24 -7.67
CA ASP A 34 1.40 -16.77 -8.46
C ASP A 34 2.30 -15.65 -8.99
N TYR A 35 1.74 -14.50 -9.38
CA TYR A 35 2.54 -13.32 -9.69
C TYR A 35 3.34 -12.84 -8.48
N LEU A 36 2.71 -12.69 -7.31
CA LEU A 36 3.36 -12.21 -6.10
C LEU A 36 4.51 -13.15 -5.66
N LEU A 37 4.38 -14.46 -5.89
CA LEU A 37 5.46 -15.44 -5.64
C LEU A 37 6.70 -15.23 -6.52
N THR A 38 6.56 -14.64 -7.71
CA THR A 38 7.69 -14.39 -8.61
C THR A 38 8.52 -13.17 -8.22
N LEU A 39 8.01 -12.33 -7.31
CA LEU A 39 8.65 -11.08 -6.92
C LEU A 39 9.97 -11.32 -6.20
N LYS A 40 10.97 -10.51 -6.56
CA LYS A 40 12.31 -10.52 -5.97
C LYS A 40 12.87 -9.10 -5.93
N GLU A 41 13.91 -8.91 -5.14
CA GLU A 41 14.64 -7.64 -5.09
C GLU A 41 15.12 -7.20 -6.47
N GLY A 42 14.98 -5.91 -6.78
CA GLY A 42 15.40 -5.32 -8.04
C GLY A 42 14.47 -5.57 -9.25
N ILE A 43 13.43 -6.40 -9.10
CA ILE A 43 12.42 -6.59 -10.14
C ILE A 43 11.33 -5.51 -9.99
N PRO A 44 11.01 -4.73 -11.05
CA PRO A 44 9.90 -3.78 -11.02
C PRO A 44 8.55 -4.46 -10.72
N LEU A 45 7.71 -3.79 -9.92
CA LEU A 45 6.34 -4.22 -9.68
C LEU A 45 5.45 -3.83 -10.86
N ASP A 46 4.62 -4.77 -11.29
CA ASP A 46 3.52 -4.54 -12.23
C ASP A 46 2.23 -4.48 -11.40
N PHE A 47 1.82 -3.26 -11.07
CA PHE A 47 0.62 -2.99 -10.28
C PHE A 47 -0.69 -3.44 -10.97
N SER A 48 -0.65 -3.82 -12.24
CA SER A 48 -1.82 -4.41 -12.93
C SER A 48 -2.05 -5.89 -12.58
N LYS A 49 -1.09 -6.56 -11.94
CA LYS A 49 -1.11 -8.01 -11.71
C LYS A 49 -1.66 -8.41 -10.34
N PHE A 50 -1.92 -7.46 -9.46
CA PHE A 50 -2.42 -7.72 -8.11
C PHE A 50 -3.20 -6.52 -7.56
N ARG A 51 -4.16 -6.80 -6.68
CA ARG A 51 -5.04 -5.80 -6.07
C ARG A 51 -4.36 -5.07 -4.91
N GLY A 52 -4.69 -3.79 -4.73
CA GLY A 52 -4.32 -3.01 -3.54
C GLY A 52 -4.91 -3.55 -2.24
N ALA A 53 -5.97 -4.37 -2.35
CA ALA A 53 -6.66 -5.01 -1.25
C ALA A 53 -6.24 -6.48 -1.02
N SER A 54 -5.14 -6.93 -1.61
CA SER A 54 -4.70 -8.32 -1.49
C SER A 54 -4.45 -8.71 -0.02
N SER A 55 -5.22 -9.70 0.44
CA SER A 55 -5.08 -10.27 1.78
C SER A 55 -3.88 -11.19 1.92
N ASP A 56 -3.30 -11.63 0.79
CA ASP A 56 -2.14 -12.52 0.73
C ASP A 56 -0.83 -11.81 1.07
N ILE A 57 -0.76 -10.50 0.84
CA ILE A 57 0.43 -9.69 1.08
C ILE A 57 0.60 -9.45 2.59
N SER A 58 1.75 -9.82 3.13
CA SER A 58 2.10 -9.58 4.53
C SER A 58 2.24 -8.08 4.81
N TRP A 59 2.20 -7.66 6.08
CA TRP A 59 2.44 -6.25 6.41
C TRP A 59 3.88 -5.80 6.11
N ASN A 60 4.85 -6.72 6.14
CA ASN A 60 6.20 -6.45 5.62
C ASN A 60 6.19 -6.24 4.09
N GLY A 61 5.38 -7.03 3.37
CA GLY A 61 5.12 -6.84 1.95
C GLY A 61 4.52 -5.46 1.66
N TRP A 62 3.48 -5.06 2.41
CA TRP A 62 2.89 -3.73 2.27
C TRP A 62 3.88 -2.60 2.59
N ALA A 63 4.68 -2.73 3.65
CA ALA A 63 5.73 -1.76 3.98
C ALA A 63 6.79 -1.61 2.87
N TYR A 64 7.00 -2.65 2.07
CA TYR A 64 7.85 -2.63 0.87
C TYR A 64 7.13 -2.00 -0.35
N ILE A 65 5.87 -2.36 -0.59
CA ILE A 65 5.10 -1.94 -1.78
C ILE A 65 4.71 -0.46 -1.72
N ILE A 66 4.24 0.05 -0.57
CA ILE A 66 3.68 1.41 -0.46
C ILE A 66 4.65 2.51 -0.92
N PRO A 67 5.93 2.50 -0.50
CA PRO A 67 6.90 3.48 -1.00
C PRO A 67 7.12 3.41 -2.52
N LEU A 68 6.97 2.23 -3.13
CA LEU A 68 7.09 2.05 -4.58
C LEU A 68 5.84 2.57 -5.29
N ALA A 69 4.65 2.21 -4.80
CA ALA A 69 3.37 2.70 -5.31
C ALA A 69 3.28 4.23 -5.24
N GLN A 70 3.74 4.82 -4.13
CA GLN A 70 3.81 6.28 -3.96
C GLN A 70 4.66 6.95 -5.05
N ARG A 71 5.80 6.36 -5.41
CA ARG A 71 6.69 6.91 -6.45
C ARG A 71 6.13 6.72 -7.84
N GLU A 72 5.58 5.54 -8.12
CA GLU A 72 4.95 5.25 -9.40
C GLU A 72 3.78 6.20 -9.65
N TRP A 73 2.95 6.42 -8.63
CA TRP A 73 1.86 7.38 -8.70
C TRP A 73 2.33 8.82 -8.94
N LEU A 74 3.42 9.23 -8.27
CA LEU A 74 3.93 10.60 -8.36
C LEU A 74 4.63 10.90 -9.69
N TYR A 75 5.36 9.92 -10.25
CA TYR A 75 6.25 10.14 -11.40
C TYR A 75 5.75 9.50 -12.70
N ASN A 76 4.93 8.45 -12.63
CA ASN A 76 4.46 7.66 -13.77
C ASN A 76 2.93 7.45 -13.69
N PHE A 77 2.21 8.49 -13.29
CA PHE A 77 0.76 8.45 -13.07
C PHE A 77 -0.01 7.77 -14.21
N ASN A 78 -0.90 6.84 -13.85
CA ASN A 78 -1.87 6.19 -14.73
C ASN A 78 -3.06 5.66 -13.90
N GLU A 79 -4.15 5.28 -14.54
CA GLU A 79 -5.36 4.79 -13.85
C GLU A 79 -5.12 3.49 -13.07
N VAL A 80 -4.17 2.64 -13.47
CA VAL A 80 -3.88 1.38 -12.78
C VAL A 80 -3.29 1.66 -11.40
N ILE A 81 -2.28 2.54 -11.32
CA ILE A 81 -1.69 2.89 -10.03
C ILE A 81 -2.67 3.67 -9.15
N ASP A 82 -3.57 4.43 -9.76
CA ASP A 82 -4.62 5.17 -9.07
C ASP A 82 -5.61 4.23 -8.38
N ASN A 83 -6.18 3.28 -9.12
CA ASN A 83 -7.07 2.24 -8.60
C ASN A 83 -6.37 1.36 -7.57
N PHE A 84 -5.09 1.03 -7.79
CA PHE A 84 -4.30 0.26 -6.84
C PHE A 84 -4.18 0.97 -5.49
N LEU A 85 -3.94 2.28 -5.47
CA LEU A 85 -3.87 3.05 -4.23
C LEU A 85 -5.23 3.16 -3.53
N ASP A 86 -6.32 3.26 -4.29
CA ASP A 86 -7.68 3.27 -3.73
C ASP A 86 -8.00 1.96 -3.00
N ASP A 87 -7.76 0.82 -3.66
CA ASP A 87 -7.87 -0.52 -3.07
C ASP A 87 -6.96 -0.68 -1.83
N MET A 88 -5.77 -0.09 -1.87
CA MET A 88 -4.84 -0.10 -0.74
C MET A 88 -5.40 0.70 0.44
N PHE A 89 -6.02 1.86 0.23
CA PHE A 89 -6.66 2.61 1.31
C PHE A 89 -7.79 1.82 1.97
N PHE A 90 -8.61 1.13 1.17
CA PHE A 90 -9.61 0.20 1.70
C PHE A 90 -8.99 -0.86 2.62
N ASN A 91 -7.86 -1.45 2.22
CA ASN A 91 -7.11 -2.43 3.02
C ASN A 91 -6.54 -1.83 4.33
N LEU A 92 -6.12 -0.56 4.31
CA LEU A 92 -5.66 0.13 5.52
C LEU A 92 -6.81 0.41 6.50
N ASN A 93 -8.02 0.61 5.99
CA ASN A 93 -9.23 0.80 6.79
C ASN A 93 -9.74 -0.52 7.39
N TYR A 94 -9.55 -1.63 6.68
CA TYR A 94 -10.01 -2.94 7.10
C TYR A 94 -9.15 -3.57 8.21
N ASP A 95 -9.78 -4.20 9.21
CA ASP A 95 -9.13 -5.00 10.27
C ASP A 95 -7.86 -4.34 10.87
N ASN A 96 -7.98 -3.07 11.25
CA ASN A 96 -6.88 -2.27 11.81
C ASN A 96 -5.61 -2.23 10.93
N GLY A 97 -5.76 -2.30 9.61
CA GLY A 97 -4.66 -2.41 8.66
C GLY A 97 -3.63 -1.31 8.78
N LEU A 98 -4.07 -0.06 8.98
CA LEU A 98 -3.17 1.07 9.22
C LEU A 98 -2.29 0.88 10.47
N LEU A 99 -2.86 0.44 11.59
CA LEU A 99 -2.09 0.20 12.82
C LEU A 99 -1.10 -0.95 12.64
N LYS A 100 -1.52 -2.00 11.93
CA LYS A 100 -0.67 -3.12 11.58
C LYS A 100 0.47 -2.68 10.67
N LEU A 101 0.25 -1.78 9.71
CA LEU A 101 1.30 -1.22 8.86
C LEU A 101 2.29 -0.37 9.66
N ILE A 102 1.77 0.54 10.50
CA ILE A 102 2.58 1.46 11.32
C ILE A 102 3.54 0.71 12.24
N SER A 103 3.17 -0.48 12.74
CA SER A 103 4.05 -1.28 13.61
C SER A 103 5.32 -1.80 12.90
N PHE A 104 5.37 -1.79 11.57
CA PHE A 104 6.55 -2.12 10.77
C PHE A 104 7.32 -0.88 10.27
N MET A 105 6.89 0.32 10.64
CA MET A 105 7.49 1.58 10.18
C MET A 105 8.40 2.23 11.24
N SER A 106 9.45 2.90 10.78
CA SER A 106 10.25 3.78 11.64
C SER A 106 9.45 5.05 11.98
N LYS A 107 9.78 5.74 13.08
CA LYS A 107 9.14 7.04 13.40
C LYS A 107 9.22 8.04 12.24
N LYS A 108 10.33 8.04 11.48
CA LYS A 108 10.49 8.87 10.28
C LYS A 108 9.52 8.47 9.17
N ASP A 109 9.33 7.18 8.92
CA ASP A 109 8.40 6.72 7.88
C ASP A 109 6.94 6.99 8.28
N ILE A 110 6.59 6.87 9.56
CA ILE A 110 5.27 7.24 10.09
C ILE A 110 5.00 8.73 9.82
N PHE A 111 5.96 9.60 10.12
CA PHE A 111 5.86 11.03 9.80
C PHE A 111 5.74 11.29 8.29
N ASN A 112 6.48 10.56 7.46
CA ASN A 112 6.41 10.69 6.00
C ASN A 112 5.05 10.21 5.45
N LEU A 113 4.50 9.12 5.98
CA LEU A 113 3.17 8.61 5.65
C LEU A 113 2.09 9.65 5.99
N TYR A 114 2.14 10.21 7.21
CA TYR A 114 1.27 11.32 7.61
C TYR A 114 1.36 12.51 6.66
N SER A 115 2.59 12.93 6.35
CA SER A 115 2.84 14.06 5.45
C SER A 115 2.30 13.82 4.05
N TRP A 116 2.37 12.58 3.56
CA TRP A 116 1.81 12.18 2.28
C TRP A 116 0.28 12.20 2.30
N PHE A 117 -0.37 11.66 3.33
CA PHE A 117 -1.84 11.71 3.44
C PHE A 117 -2.35 13.15 3.54
N VAL A 118 -1.68 14.01 4.30
CA VAL A 118 -1.99 15.45 4.34
C VAL A 118 -1.81 16.10 2.97
N PHE A 119 -0.79 15.71 2.21
CA PHE A 119 -0.59 16.18 0.84
C PHE A 119 -1.76 15.75 -0.06
N LEU A 120 -2.14 14.47 -0.04
CA LEU A 120 -3.27 13.96 -0.82
C LEU A 120 -4.58 14.71 -0.50
N ILE A 121 -4.87 14.96 0.78
CA ILE A 121 -6.05 15.75 1.21
C ILE A 121 -6.01 17.18 0.65
N LYS A 122 -4.85 17.85 0.71
CA LYS A 122 -4.71 19.26 0.31
C LYS A 122 -4.72 19.48 -1.20
N TYR A 123 -4.15 18.56 -1.98
CA TYR A 123 -3.91 18.74 -3.41
C TYR A 123 -4.86 17.91 -4.31
N ARG A 124 -5.92 17.32 -3.72
CA ARG A 124 -6.99 16.54 -4.35
C ARG A 124 -7.56 17.14 -5.65
N ASN A 125 -7.72 18.45 -5.73
CA ASN A 125 -8.40 19.08 -6.88
C ASN A 125 -7.59 19.02 -8.19
N ASN A 126 -6.31 18.66 -8.14
CA ASN A 126 -5.43 18.65 -9.30
C ASN A 126 -5.03 17.25 -9.77
N GLN A 127 -5.42 16.17 -9.08
CA GLN A 127 -4.97 14.79 -9.36
C GLN A 127 -6.06 13.74 -9.06
N TYR A 128 -6.19 12.72 -9.91
CA TYR A 128 -7.33 11.80 -9.96
C TYR A 128 -7.43 10.77 -8.80
N CYS A 129 -6.40 10.58 -7.95
CA CYS A 129 -6.37 9.54 -6.90
C CYS A 129 -7.28 9.71 -5.70
N VAL A 130 -7.67 10.94 -5.39
CA VAL A 130 -8.28 11.24 -4.09
C VAL A 130 -9.79 11.44 -4.22
N SER A 131 -10.40 11.03 -5.33
CA SER A 131 -11.80 11.34 -5.58
C SER A 131 -12.78 10.62 -4.63
N VAL A 132 -12.43 9.47 -4.03
CA VAL A 132 -13.39 8.67 -3.24
C VAL A 132 -13.15 8.67 -1.73
N ASN A 133 -11.91 8.83 -1.24
CA ASN A 133 -11.55 8.47 0.14
C ASN A 133 -11.08 9.61 1.06
N ARG A 134 -11.64 10.81 0.92
CA ARG A 134 -11.24 11.96 1.78
C ARG A 134 -11.45 11.69 3.27
N ASP A 135 -12.64 11.20 3.65
CA ASP A 135 -12.97 10.95 5.05
C ASP A 135 -12.06 9.86 5.63
N GLU A 136 -11.69 8.87 4.83
CA GLU A 136 -10.74 7.83 5.22
C GLU A 136 -9.34 8.39 5.42
N LEU A 137 -8.82 9.20 4.48
CA LEU A 137 -7.53 9.86 4.63
C LEU A 137 -7.51 10.79 5.85
N GLU A 138 -8.58 11.55 6.10
CA GLU A 138 -8.71 12.37 7.29
C GLU A 138 -8.72 11.51 8.57
N SER A 139 -9.41 10.35 8.55
CA SER A 139 -9.37 9.36 9.64
C SER A 139 -7.95 8.83 9.87
N PHE A 140 -7.24 8.43 8.81
CA PHE A 140 -5.87 7.95 8.90
C PHE A 140 -4.92 9.00 9.47
N THR A 141 -5.03 10.26 9.04
CA THR A 141 -4.18 11.33 9.58
C THR A 141 -4.41 11.55 11.08
N LYS A 142 -5.67 11.48 11.56
CA LYS A 142 -5.99 11.55 13.00
C LYS A 142 -5.37 10.39 13.77
N THR A 143 -5.47 9.17 13.24
CA THR A 143 -4.86 7.98 13.86
C THR A 143 -3.34 8.09 13.92
N ILE A 144 -2.68 8.44 12.81
CA ILE A 144 -1.22 8.56 12.76
C ILE A 144 -0.71 9.67 13.69
N ALA A 145 -1.44 10.77 13.83
CA ALA A 145 -1.04 11.89 14.68
C ALA A 145 -0.82 11.51 16.16
N ILE A 146 -1.38 10.39 16.62
CA ILE A 146 -1.17 9.85 17.98
C ILE A 146 0.27 9.30 18.15
N PHE A 147 0.94 8.92 17.05
CA PHE A 147 2.23 8.25 17.04
C PHE A 147 3.41 9.18 16.69
N ILE A 148 3.15 10.44 16.34
CA ILE A 148 4.15 11.43 15.94
C ILE A 148 4.51 12.30 17.14
#